data_AF-A0A256Y8D7-F1
#
_entry.id   AF-A0A256Y8D7-F1
#
_cell.length_a   1.000
_cell.length_b   1.000
_cell.length_c   1.000
_cell.angle_alpha   90.00
_cell.angle_beta   90.00
_cell.angle_gamma   90.00
#
_symmetry.space_group_name_H-M   'P 1'
#
loop_
_entity.id
_entity.type
_entity.pdbx_description
1 polymer ?
#
loop_
_entity_poly.entity_id
_entity_poly.type
_entity_poly.pdbx_seq_one_letter_code
_entity_poly.pdbx_strand_id
1 'polypeptide(L)'
;MNDKRGLSSIVTTVLVIVVSIVALAIIAAVVLGLVNKGADRISLSQFTVDLGIKSAKIDFSSGQATVSVERGVGMGDLVGIKFVFEDDKTSEVFDRHFEGFDELESRTFYINLTQNGSQLVLPKVEKVSIAPVIKLESGKEVIGKVTDSVGDLNIGANFSGGSDPNQGDSCQVASDCGEDYLLDGTRYCEGNNVFQYKVVYSCSELGFCYNDQNPVYVESCSYECYDGNCIDEPVSCTPETVDEDCGVDQYIGVLSCSQDGTAVVQDYKDYSCVDSVCQSTITVRTIEECNESEVCFQGECFVPAECVEHIDCDPGEVCEDGVCVTEEEENSGTINSIWPFGVGEYFDSADLTNPSIESYVGHYIYFPGSAQQGCLIIKEHNWKSYPEGYPYVRLNETETNISAGDSFSIWETSYICSTL
;
A
#
# COMPACT_ATOMS: atom_id res chain seq x y z
N MET A 1 -56.51 -56.68 -35.52
CA MET A 1 -55.26 -56.69 -34.72
C MET A 1 -54.33 -55.70 -35.41
N ASN A 2 -54.47 -54.43 -35.03
CA ASN A 2 -54.01 -53.32 -35.87
C ASN A 2 -52.60 -52.87 -35.51
N ASP A 3 -51.82 -52.65 -36.57
CA ASP A 3 -50.43 -52.23 -36.63
C ASP A 3 -50.09 -51.05 -35.73
N LYS A 4 -49.35 -51.33 -34.64
CA LYS A 4 -48.62 -50.31 -33.85
C LYS A 4 -47.09 -50.45 -33.99
N ARG A 5 -46.60 -51.07 -35.05
CA ARG A 5 -45.15 -51.29 -35.28
C ARG A 5 -44.43 -50.16 -36.03
N GLY A 6 -45.15 -49.13 -36.49
CA GLY A 6 -44.55 -47.99 -37.22
C GLY A 6 -44.08 -46.81 -36.36
N LEU A 7 -44.69 -46.59 -35.18
CA LEU A 7 -44.42 -45.39 -34.36
C LEU A 7 -43.06 -45.44 -33.63
N SER A 8 -42.58 -46.64 -33.26
CA SER A 8 -41.31 -46.77 -32.53
C SER A 8 -40.07 -46.42 -33.37
N SER A 9 -40.15 -46.61 -34.70
CA SER A 9 -39.03 -46.32 -35.60
C SER A 9 -38.85 -44.81 -35.82
N ILE A 10 -39.96 -44.09 -35.97
CA ILE A 10 -39.97 -42.64 -36.14
C ILE A 10 -39.45 -41.94 -34.89
N VAL A 11 -39.93 -42.35 -33.70
CA VAL A 11 -39.48 -41.79 -32.42
C VAL A 11 -37.98 -42.00 -32.21
N THR A 12 -37.46 -43.18 -32.55
CA THR A 12 -36.02 -43.49 -32.43
C THR A 12 -35.19 -42.61 -33.37
N THR A 13 -35.64 -42.44 -34.63
CA THR A 13 -34.91 -41.63 -35.62
C THR A 13 -34.86 -40.16 -35.23
N VAL A 14 -35.97 -39.61 -34.72
CA VAL A 14 -36.02 -38.23 -34.23
C VAL A 14 -35.11 -38.05 -33.02
N LEU A 15 -35.10 -38.99 -32.08
CA LEU A 15 -34.26 -38.92 -30.88
C LEU A 15 -32.77 -38.95 -31.23
N VAL A 16 -32.36 -39.78 -32.21
CA VAL A 16 -30.97 -39.82 -32.70
C VAL A 16 -30.55 -38.50 -33.33
N ILE A 17 -31.43 -37.85 -34.10
CA ILE A 17 -31.14 -36.54 -34.70
C ILE A 17 -30.96 -35.48 -33.61
N VAL A 18 -31.85 -35.44 -32.61
CA VAL A 18 -31.76 -34.47 -31.50
C VAL A 18 -30.47 -34.65 -30.71
N VAL A 19 -30.11 -35.88 -30.34
CA VAL A 19 -28.87 -36.15 -29.60
C VAL A 19 -27.64 -35.74 -30.41
N SER A 20 -27.66 -35.95 -31.73
CA SER A 20 -26.57 -35.54 -32.62
C SER A 20 -26.37 -34.03 -32.66
N ILE A 21 -27.47 -33.24 -32.68
CA ILE A 21 -27.41 -31.78 -32.64
C ILE A 21 -26.86 -31.28 -31.30
N VAL A 22 -27.30 -31.88 -30.19
CA VAL A 22 -26.82 -31.52 -28.84
C VAL A 22 -25.32 -31.81 -28.71
N ALA A 23 -24.84 -32.95 -29.22
CA ALA A 23 -23.42 -33.29 -29.22
C ALA A 23 -22.58 -32.26 -30.00
N LEU A 24 -23.05 -31.82 -31.18
CA LEU A 24 -22.38 -30.78 -31.97
C LEU A 24 -22.34 -29.43 -31.24
N ALA A 25 -23.43 -29.05 -30.56
CA ALA A 25 -23.48 -27.81 -29.78
C ALA A 25 -22.49 -27.82 -28.62
N ILE A 26 -22.36 -28.95 -27.91
CA ILE A 26 -21.39 -29.11 -26.82
C ILE A 26 -19.95 -29.01 -27.34
N ILE A 27 -19.64 -29.71 -28.44
CA ILE A 27 -18.30 -29.64 -29.06
C ILE A 27 -17.99 -28.22 -29.51
N ALA A 28 -18.93 -27.52 -30.16
CA ALA A 28 -18.75 -26.14 -30.58
C ALA A 28 -18.50 -25.20 -29.40
N ALA A 29 -19.24 -25.36 -28.29
CA ALA A 29 -19.03 -24.56 -27.08
C ALA A 29 -17.64 -24.78 -26.47
N VAL A 30 -17.16 -26.02 -26.42
CA VAL A 30 -15.83 -26.35 -25.91
C VAL A 30 -14.72 -25.83 -26.83
N VAL A 31 -14.86 -26.02 -28.15
CA VAL A 31 -13.89 -25.54 -29.14
C VAL A 31 -13.84 -24.02 -29.17
N LEU A 32 -14.98 -23.33 -29.17
CA LEU A 32 -15.03 -21.85 -29.12
C LEU A 32 -14.44 -21.33 -27.81
N GLY A 33 -14.71 -22.00 -26.68
CA GLY A 33 -14.10 -21.66 -25.40
C GLY A 33 -12.57 -21.80 -25.42
N LEU A 34 -12.04 -22.84 -26.04
CA LEU A 34 -10.59 -23.07 -26.20
C LEU A 34 -9.95 -22.08 -27.18
N VAL A 35 -10.60 -21.79 -28.32
CA VAL A 35 -10.10 -20.85 -29.33
C VAL A 35 -10.07 -19.42 -28.78
N ASN A 36 -11.12 -18.99 -28.07
CA ASN A 36 -11.16 -17.66 -27.46
C ASN A 36 -10.09 -17.51 -26.37
N LYS A 37 -9.86 -18.54 -25.54
CA LYS A 37 -8.75 -18.56 -24.57
C LYS A 37 -7.36 -18.58 -25.23
N GLY A 38 -7.26 -19.16 -26.42
CA GLY A 38 -6.02 -19.17 -27.21
C GLY A 38 -5.73 -17.85 -27.91
N ALA A 39 -6.77 -17.16 -28.40
CA ALA A 39 -6.65 -15.87 -29.09
C ALA A 39 -6.06 -14.77 -28.20
N ASP A 40 -6.40 -14.75 -26.91
CA ASP A 40 -5.84 -13.81 -25.92
C ASP A 40 -4.31 -13.92 -25.78
N ARG A 41 -3.70 -15.06 -26.13
CA ARG A 41 -2.24 -15.25 -26.06
C ARG A 41 -1.49 -14.74 -27.30
N ILE A 42 -2.20 -14.42 -28.39
CA ILE A 42 -1.62 -14.00 -29.67
C ILE A 42 -2.00 -12.54 -29.96
N SER A 43 -2.19 -11.70 -28.95
CA SER A 43 -2.23 -10.27 -29.21
C SER A 43 -0.81 -9.81 -29.56
N LEU A 44 -0.63 -9.29 -30.78
CA LEU A 44 0.65 -8.70 -31.22
C LEU A 44 0.99 -7.43 -30.43
N SER A 45 0.02 -6.83 -29.72
CA SER A 45 0.23 -5.64 -28.90
C SER A 45 1.28 -5.82 -27.81
N GLN A 46 1.43 -7.04 -27.28
CA GLN A 46 2.45 -7.35 -26.26
C GLN A 46 3.90 -7.28 -26.78
N PHE A 47 4.09 -7.20 -28.10
CA PHE A 47 5.42 -7.12 -28.73
C PHE A 47 5.74 -5.73 -29.27
N THR A 48 4.80 -4.79 -29.26
CA THR A 48 4.97 -3.48 -29.90
C THR A 48 5.17 -2.34 -28.93
N VAL A 49 4.91 -2.52 -27.64
CA VAL A 49 5.18 -1.48 -26.63
C VAL A 49 6.67 -1.49 -26.29
N ASP A 50 7.34 -0.40 -26.63
CA ASP A 50 8.74 -0.14 -26.31
C ASP A 50 8.83 0.79 -25.10
N LEU A 51 9.53 0.39 -24.05
CA LEU A 51 9.80 1.22 -22.88
C LEU A 51 11.30 1.25 -22.64
N GLY A 52 11.84 2.44 -22.42
CA GLY A 52 13.25 2.67 -22.08
C GLY A 52 13.41 3.33 -20.72
N ILE A 53 14.46 2.97 -20.00
CA ILE A 53 14.83 3.59 -18.73
C ILE A 53 15.75 4.78 -19.04
N LYS A 54 15.29 6.00 -18.79
CA LYS A 54 16.10 7.22 -18.94
C LYS A 54 17.11 7.39 -17.81
N SER A 55 16.66 7.11 -16.58
CA SER A 55 17.51 7.16 -15.41
C SER A 55 16.91 6.31 -14.30
N ALA A 56 17.77 5.73 -13.47
CA ALA A 56 17.40 5.06 -12.25
C ALA A 56 18.36 5.51 -11.15
N LYS A 57 17.81 5.95 -10.02
CA LYS A 57 18.58 6.36 -8.85
C LYS A 57 17.96 5.70 -7.63
N ILE A 58 18.79 5.17 -6.74
CA ILE A 58 18.33 4.63 -5.46
C ILE A 58 18.92 5.51 -4.36
N ASP A 59 18.06 6.02 -3.50
CA ASP A 59 18.48 6.56 -2.23
C ASP A 59 18.56 5.41 -1.22
N PHE A 60 19.77 4.88 -1.02
CA PHE A 60 19.99 3.75 -0.11
C PHE A 60 19.71 4.09 1.35
N SER A 61 19.64 5.38 1.71
CA SER A 61 19.33 5.81 3.09
C SER A 61 17.84 5.75 3.39
N SER A 62 17.01 6.10 2.41
CA SER A 62 15.54 6.07 2.52
C SER A 62 14.89 4.83 1.92
N GLY A 63 15.65 4.05 1.13
CA GLY A 63 15.14 2.92 0.36
C GLY A 63 14.26 3.33 -0.83
N GLN A 64 14.24 4.62 -1.18
CA GLN A 64 13.43 5.13 -2.27
C GLN A 64 14.22 5.09 -3.59
N ALA A 65 13.72 4.32 -4.56
CA ALA A 65 14.17 4.35 -5.94
C ALA A 65 13.35 5.35 -6.76
N THR A 66 14.03 6.16 -7.55
CA THR A 66 13.46 7.08 -8.54
C THR A 66 13.85 6.59 -9.93
N VAL A 67 12.87 6.09 -10.70
CA VAL A 67 13.08 5.55 -12.04
C VAL A 67 12.31 6.39 -13.06
N SER A 68 13.03 7.02 -13.99
CA SER A 68 12.43 7.75 -15.11
C SER A 68 12.36 6.83 -16.32
N VAL A 69 11.14 6.61 -16.83
CA VAL A 69 10.85 5.74 -17.96
C VAL A 69 10.31 6.58 -19.11
N GLU A 70 10.76 6.30 -20.32
CA GLU A 70 10.17 6.83 -21.55
C GLU A 70 9.42 5.73 -22.30
N ARG A 71 8.28 6.12 -22.90
CA ARG A 71 7.53 5.23 -23.79
C ARG A 71 7.94 5.52 -25.23
N GLY A 72 8.44 4.52 -25.94
CA GLY A 72 8.71 4.58 -27.38
C GLY A 72 7.42 4.57 -28.23
N VAL A 73 7.58 4.53 -29.55
CA VAL A 73 6.46 4.34 -30.47
C VAL A 73 5.97 2.90 -30.41
N GLY A 74 4.65 2.66 -30.31
CA GLY A 74 4.16 1.30 -30.07
C GLY A 74 2.67 1.18 -29.81
N MET A 75 2.02 0.27 -30.52
CA MET A 75 0.61 -0.06 -30.33
C MET A 75 0.38 -0.82 -29.03
N GLY A 76 -0.62 -0.42 -28.25
CA GLY A 76 -1.03 -1.08 -27.01
C GLY A 76 -1.51 -0.06 -25.97
N ASP A 77 -2.54 -0.44 -25.21
CA ASP A 77 -3.04 0.38 -24.09
C ASP A 77 -2.24 0.04 -22.83
N LEU A 78 -1.28 0.89 -22.49
CA LEU A 78 -0.36 0.70 -21.36
C LEU A 78 -1.02 1.22 -20.09
N VAL A 79 -1.34 0.30 -19.18
CA VAL A 79 -2.04 0.60 -17.91
C VAL A 79 -1.15 0.50 -16.68
N GLY A 80 0.08 0.02 -16.85
CA GLY A 80 1.05 -0.05 -15.78
C GLY A 80 2.44 -0.50 -16.23
N ILE A 81 3.39 -0.48 -15.30
CA ILE A 81 4.75 -0.99 -15.47
C ILE A 81 5.10 -1.83 -14.25
N LYS A 82 5.77 -2.96 -14.49
CA LYS A 82 6.43 -3.76 -13.46
C LYS A 82 7.91 -3.42 -13.45
N PHE A 83 8.42 -3.02 -12.30
CA PHE A 83 9.83 -2.78 -12.04
C PHE A 83 10.41 -4.00 -11.33
N VAL A 84 11.45 -4.61 -11.88
CA VAL A 84 12.15 -5.73 -11.28
C VAL A 84 13.50 -5.24 -10.80
N PHE A 85 13.69 -5.21 -9.48
CA PHE A 85 14.98 -4.89 -8.88
C PHE A 85 15.67 -6.20 -8.50
N GLU A 86 16.93 -6.33 -8.86
CA GLU A 86 17.75 -7.53 -8.66
C GLU A 86 18.98 -7.13 -7.84
N ASP A 87 19.22 -7.87 -6.76
CA ASP A 87 20.48 -7.86 -6.01
C ASP A 87 21.27 -9.16 -6.28
N ASP A 88 22.34 -9.41 -5.52
CA ASP A 88 23.20 -10.58 -5.70
C ASP A 88 22.52 -11.93 -5.39
N LYS A 89 21.33 -11.93 -4.76
CA LYS A 89 20.67 -13.15 -4.26
C LYS A 89 19.21 -13.29 -4.67
N THR A 90 18.50 -12.17 -4.86
CA THR A 90 17.05 -12.09 -4.94
C THR A 90 16.62 -11.08 -6.01
N SER A 91 15.38 -11.24 -6.47
CA SER A 91 14.73 -10.28 -7.34
C SER A 91 13.33 -10.00 -6.84
N GLU A 92 12.97 -8.73 -6.73
CA GLU A 92 11.64 -8.29 -6.28
C GLU A 92 10.95 -7.49 -7.37
N VAL A 93 9.62 -7.63 -7.44
CA VAL A 93 8.79 -7.01 -8.47
C VAL A 93 7.85 -5.98 -7.85
N PHE A 94 7.91 -4.76 -8.35
CA PHE A 94 7.09 -3.64 -7.92
C PHE A 94 6.16 -3.19 -9.05
N ASP A 95 4.87 -3.18 -8.76
CA ASP A 95 3.84 -2.83 -9.73
C ASP A 95 3.44 -1.36 -9.60
N ARG A 96 3.31 -0.68 -10.74
CA ARG A 96 2.81 0.71 -10.81
C ARG A 96 1.77 0.82 -11.91
N HIS A 97 0.51 0.92 -11.51
CA HIS A 97 -0.60 1.23 -12.40
C HIS A 97 -0.77 2.75 -12.55
N PHE A 98 -1.23 3.18 -13.72
CA PHE A 98 -1.50 4.59 -14.03
C PHE A 98 -2.55 4.69 -15.14
N GLU A 99 -3.21 5.84 -15.19
CA GLU A 99 -4.11 6.18 -16.30
C GLU A 99 -3.37 7.02 -17.35
N GLY A 100 -3.31 6.47 -18.57
CA GLY A 100 -2.61 7.08 -19.70
C GLY A 100 -1.08 7.04 -19.56
N PHE A 101 -0.38 6.85 -20.66
CA PHE A 101 1.06 7.08 -20.80
C PHE A 101 1.33 7.12 -22.30
N ASP A 102 1.26 8.29 -22.90
CA ASP A 102 1.20 8.44 -24.36
C ASP A 102 2.54 8.10 -25.03
N GLU A 103 2.51 7.79 -26.33
CA GLU A 103 3.74 7.55 -27.08
C GLU A 103 4.68 8.77 -27.00
N LEU A 104 5.98 8.52 -26.79
CA LEU A 104 7.03 9.51 -26.61
C LEU A 104 6.94 10.33 -25.31
N GLU A 105 5.99 10.04 -24.43
CA GLU A 105 5.93 10.63 -23.09
C GLU A 105 7.06 10.06 -22.21
N SER A 106 7.47 10.79 -21.17
CA SER A 106 8.35 10.29 -20.12
C SER A 106 7.76 10.58 -18.75
N ARG A 107 7.83 9.59 -17.86
CA ARG A 107 7.31 9.70 -16.50
C ARG A 107 8.34 9.23 -15.49
N THR A 108 8.24 9.77 -14.28
CA THR A 108 9.13 9.41 -13.17
C THR A 108 8.32 8.68 -12.12
N PHE A 109 8.81 7.52 -11.71
CA PHE A 109 8.18 6.66 -10.73
C PHE A 109 9.02 6.61 -9.46
N TYR A 110 8.34 6.73 -8.32
CA TYR A 110 8.93 6.60 -7.00
C TYR A 110 8.54 5.23 -6.43
N ILE A 111 9.55 4.43 -6.11
CA ILE A 111 9.39 3.04 -5.68
C ILE A 111 10.08 2.90 -4.34
N ASN A 112 9.31 2.56 -3.30
CA ASN A 112 9.88 2.29 -2.00
C ASN A 112 10.29 0.81 -1.95
N LEU A 113 11.59 0.56 -1.96
CA LEU A 113 12.18 -0.77 -1.99
C LEU A 113 12.14 -1.48 -0.63
N THR A 114 11.77 -0.79 0.46
CA THR A 114 11.63 -1.41 1.78
C THR A 114 10.19 -1.75 2.13
N GLN A 115 9.23 -1.42 1.27
CA GLN A 115 7.81 -1.76 1.51
C GLN A 115 7.57 -3.27 1.29
N ASN A 116 6.49 -3.76 1.91
CA ASN A 116 5.97 -5.13 1.72
C ASN A 116 6.93 -6.26 2.11
N GLY A 117 7.83 -6.02 3.07
CA GLY A 117 8.76 -7.07 3.55
C GLY A 117 9.77 -7.51 2.49
N SER A 118 10.14 -6.60 1.58
CA SER A 118 11.14 -6.85 0.54
C SER A 118 12.41 -7.47 1.11
N GLN A 119 12.87 -8.55 0.47
CA GLN A 119 14.10 -9.24 0.86
C GLN A 119 15.35 -8.65 0.20
N LEU A 120 15.20 -7.56 -0.57
CA LEU A 120 16.32 -6.90 -1.24
C LEU A 120 17.29 -6.32 -0.21
N VAL A 121 18.57 -6.64 -0.40
CA VAL A 121 19.66 -6.01 0.33
C VAL A 121 20.00 -4.71 -0.37
N LEU A 122 19.39 -3.60 0.04
CA LEU A 122 19.46 -2.30 -0.67
C LEU A 122 20.85 -1.92 -1.21
N PRO A 123 21.95 -1.98 -0.43
CA PRO A 123 23.28 -1.59 -0.94
C PRO A 123 23.81 -2.48 -2.08
N LYS A 124 23.20 -3.65 -2.29
CA LYS A 124 23.57 -4.65 -3.29
C LYS A 124 22.64 -4.69 -4.50
N VAL A 125 21.61 -3.84 -4.54
CA VAL A 125 20.73 -3.76 -5.70
C VAL A 125 21.55 -3.24 -6.88
N GLU A 126 21.86 -4.13 -7.81
CA GLU A 126 22.78 -3.87 -8.91
C GLU A 126 22.05 -3.57 -10.21
N LYS A 127 20.79 -4.00 -10.34
CA LYS A 127 20.05 -3.93 -11.60
C LYS A 127 18.57 -3.64 -11.42
N VAL A 128 18.04 -2.83 -12.32
CA VAL A 128 16.60 -2.58 -12.46
C VAL A 128 16.18 -2.88 -13.88
N SER A 129 15.07 -3.60 -14.01
CA SER A 129 14.46 -3.97 -15.30
C SER A 129 13.01 -3.53 -15.33
N ILE A 130 12.47 -3.24 -16.51
CA ILE A 130 11.06 -2.84 -16.67
C ILE A 130 10.31 -3.74 -17.64
N ALA A 131 9.04 -4.03 -17.33
CA ALA A 131 8.12 -4.73 -18.20
C ALA A 131 6.75 -4.03 -18.25
N PRO A 132 6.14 -3.81 -19.44
CA PRO A 132 4.86 -3.14 -19.57
C PRO A 132 3.70 -4.03 -19.11
N VAL A 133 2.65 -3.42 -18.55
CA VAL A 133 1.35 -4.06 -18.27
C VAL A 133 0.33 -3.48 -19.24
N ILE A 134 -0.18 -4.33 -20.14
CA ILE A 134 -1.03 -3.91 -21.26
C ILE A 134 -2.44 -4.42 -21.04
N LYS A 135 -3.43 -3.55 -21.26
CA LYS A 135 -4.84 -3.93 -21.26
C LYS A 135 -5.26 -4.38 -22.65
N LEU A 136 -5.76 -5.60 -22.76
CA LEU A 136 -6.30 -6.13 -24.00
C LEU A 136 -7.70 -5.58 -24.26
N GLU A 137 -8.18 -5.68 -25.50
CA GLU A 137 -9.57 -5.32 -25.86
C GLU A 137 -10.62 -6.11 -25.05
N SER A 138 -10.25 -7.31 -24.57
CA SER A 138 -11.08 -8.11 -23.67
C SER A 138 -11.18 -7.55 -22.24
N GLY A 139 -10.46 -6.48 -21.93
CA GLY A 139 -10.34 -5.87 -20.59
C GLY A 139 -9.33 -6.55 -19.68
N LYS A 140 -8.72 -7.66 -20.11
CA LYS A 140 -7.72 -8.40 -19.33
C LYS A 140 -6.34 -7.73 -19.42
N GLU A 141 -5.66 -7.66 -18.27
CA GLU A 141 -4.27 -7.21 -18.21
C GLU A 141 -3.29 -8.36 -18.49
N VAL A 142 -2.27 -8.08 -19.29
CA VAL A 142 -1.17 -9.00 -19.59
C VAL A 142 0.17 -8.32 -19.37
N ILE A 143 1.13 -9.06 -18.83
CA ILE A 143 2.49 -8.58 -18.59
C ILE A 143 3.31 -8.85 -19.86
N GLY A 144 3.91 -7.81 -20.42
CA GLY A 144 4.85 -7.90 -21.53
C GLY A 144 6.19 -8.49 -21.12
N LYS A 145 7.09 -8.63 -22.09
CA LYS A 145 8.49 -9.00 -21.79
C LYS A 145 9.23 -7.82 -21.16
N VAL A 146 10.33 -8.11 -20.48
CA VAL A 146 11.29 -7.07 -20.09
C VAL A 146 11.77 -6.35 -21.35
N THR A 147 11.57 -5.03 -21.40
CA THR A 147 11.92 -4.19 -22.56
C THR A 147 13.29 -3.55 -22.41
N ASP A 148 13.66 -3.18 -21.19
CA ASP A 148 14.93 -2.53 -20.90
C ASP A 148 15.44 -2.91 -19.50
N SER A 149 16.75 -2.77 -19.29
CA SER A 149 17.45 -3.09 -18.05
C SER A 149 18.68 -2.22 -17.88
N VAL A 150 18.84 -1.62 -16.70
CA VAL A 150 20.00 -0.81 -16.33
C VAL A 150 20.70 -1.48 -15.14
N GLY A 151 21.99 -1.78 -15.30
CA GLY A 151 22.88 -2.21 -14.24
C GLY A 151 23.66 -1.04 -13.62
N ASP A 152 24.46 -1.33 -12.58
CA ASP A 152 25.34 -0.39 -11.89
C ASP A 152 24.60 0.86 -11.35
N LEU A 153 23.51 0.62 -10.62
CA LEU A 153 22.66 1.66 -10.01
C LEU A 153 23.37 2.54 -8.96
N ASN A 154 24.59 2.16 -8.58
CA ASN A 154 25.50 2.91 -7.71
C ASN A 154 26.23 4.06 -8.41
N ILE A 155 26.13 4.17 -9.74
CA ILE A 155 26.73 5.29 -10.46
C ILE A 155 25.64 6.34 -10.65
N GLY A 156 25.76 7.44 -9.92
CA GLY A 156 25.12 8.71 -10.24
C GLY A 156 25.61 9.25 -11.58
N ALA A 157 25.42 8.50 -12.67
CA ALA A 157 25.67 8.91 -14.03
C ALA A 157 24.60 9.95 -14.37
N ASN A 158 24.91 11.19 -13.99
CA ASN A 158 24.39 12.38 -14.60
C ASN A 158 24.70 12.29 -16.10
N PHE A 159 23.81 11.64 -16.87
CA PHE A 159 23.70 11.96 -18.27
C PHE A 159 23.13 13.38 -18.36
N SER A 160 24.01 14.28 -18.79
CA SER A 160 23.84 15.71 -19.10
C SER A 160 23.74 16.71 -17.94
N GLY A 161 24.85 17.43 -17.74
CA GLY A 161 24.79 18.89 -17.74
C GLY A 161 25.16 19.61 -16.44
N GLY A 162 26.46 19.79 -16.21
CA GLY A 162 27.00 20.91 -15.41
C GLY A 162 27.06 20.68 -13.91
N SER A 163 28.16 20.11 -13.43
CA SER A 163 28.64 20.38 -12.08
C SER A 163 30.12 20.76 -12.10
N ASP A 164 30.41 21.68 -11.20
CA ASP A 164 31.64 22.37 -10.85
C ASP A 164 32.91 21.48 -10.85
N PRO A 165 34.02 21.88 -11.50
CA PRO A 165 35.23 21.07 -11.64
C PRO A 165 36.15 21.01 -10.41
N ASN A 166 35.70 21.34 -9.19
CA ASN A 166 36.60 21.48 -8.03
C ASN A 166 36.22 20.70 -6.76
N GLN A 167 35.36 19.69 -6.84
CA GLN A 167 35.20 18.73 -5.73
C GLN A 167 35.44 17.32 -6.26
N GLY A 168 36.70 17.09 -6.63
CA GLY A 168 37.18 15.78 -7.01
C GLY A 168 37.39 14.93 -5.77
N ASP A 169 36.85 13.72 -5.79
CA ASP A 169 37.35 12.56 -5.07
C ASP A 169 38.77 12.23 -5.55
N SER A 170 39.71 13.17 -5.38
CA SER A 170 41.11 12.97 -5.67
C SER A 170 41.76 12.37 -4.43
N CYS A 171 42.13 11.11 -4.48
CA CYS A 171 42.91 10.46 -3.43
C CYS A 171 44.41 10.59 -3.71
N GLN A 172 45.22 10.60 -2.66
CA GLN A 172 46.67 10.43 -2.73
C GLN A 172 47.12 9.10 -2.12
N VAL A 173 46.33 8.58 -1.17
CA VAL A 173 46.55 7.29 -0.52
C VAL A 173 45.22 6.53 -0.39
N ALA A 174 45.29 5.21 -0.22
CA ALA A 174 44.10 4.36 -0.12
C ALA A 174 43.16 4.76 1.03
N SER A 175 43.69 5.28 2.14
CA SER A 175 42.88 5.73 3.28
C SER A 175 42.01 6.95 2.98
N ASP A 176 42.30 7.69 1.89
CA ASP A 176 41.44 8.79 1.44
C ASP A 176 40.12 8.28 0.83
N CYS A 177 40.07 6.99 0.49
CA CYS A 177 38.94 6.33 -0.18
C CYS A 177 38.01 5.58 0.79
N GLY A 178 38.44 5.37 2.04
CA GLY A 178 37.72 4.60 3.04
C GLY A 178 38.62 3.66 3.84
N GLU A 179 38.04 3.00 4.83
CA GLU A 179 38.69 1.92 5.56
C GLU A 179 38.24 0.57 5.00
N ASP A 180 39.18 -0.37 4.88
CA ASP A 180 38.85 -1.74 4.52
C ASP A 180 37.92 -2.38 5.56
N TYR A 181 36.93 -3.15 5.10
CA TYR A 181 36.02 -3.87 5.99
C TYR A 181 35.62 -5.24 5.43
N LEU A 182 35.20 -6.13 6.32
CA LEU A 182 34.58 -7.41 5.94
C LEU A 182 33.13 -7.15 5.55
N LEU A 183 32.71 -7.66 4.39
CA LEU A 183 31.37 -7.45 3.87
C LEU A 183 30.41 -8.46 4.51
N ASP A 184 29.50 -7.98 5.35
CA ASP A 184 28.55 -8.84 6.06
C ASP A 184 27.64 -9.61 5.10
N GLY A 185 27.27 -10.83 5.49
CA GLY A 185 26.39 -11.71 4.70
C GLY A 185 27.04 -12.33 3.45
N THR A 186 28.37 -12.25 3.32
CA THR A 186 29.15 -12.85 2.21
C THR A 186 30.00 -14.06 2.62
N ARG A 187 29.75 -14.60 3.81
CA ARG A 187 30.48 -15.78 4.29
C ARG A 187 30.14 -16.98 3.41
N TYR A 188 31.13 -17.80 3.07
CA TYR A 188 30.95 -19.04 2.31
C TYR A 188 31.97 -20.11 2.74
N CYS A 189 31.70 -21.36 2.37
CA CYS A 189 32.55 -22.50 2.72
C CYS A 189 33.43 -22.95 1.56
N GLU A 190 34.71 -23.20 1.83
CA GLU A 190 35.61 -23.92 0.93
C GLU A 190 36.31 -25.04 1.72
N GLY A 191 35.79 -26.26 1.58
CA GLY A 191 36.11 -27.37 2.47
C GLY A 191 35.58 -27.11 3.89
N ASN A 192 36.41 -27.35 4.90
CA ASN A 192 36.08 -27.06 6.31
C ASN A 192 36.43 -25.64 6.76
N ASN A 193 36.70 -24.72 5.83
CA ASN A 193 37.09 -23.36 6.16
C ASN A 193 36.01 -22.37 5.74
N VAL A 194 35.77 -21.37 6.59
CA VAL A 194 34.88 -20.24 6.31
C VAL A 194 35.71 -19.10 5.73
N PHE A 195 35.26 -18.59 4.58
CA PHE A 195 35.78 -17.39 3.93
C PHE A 195 34.73 -16.29 3.94
N GLN A 196 35.15 -15.03 3.88
CA GLN A 196 34.27 -13.86 3.77
C GLN A 196 34.92 -12.84 2.85
N TYR A 197 34.13 -12.13 2.04
CA TYR A 197 34.66 -11.09 1.18
C TYR A 197 35.07 -9.87 2.01
N LYS A 198 36.25 -9.34 1.71
CA LYS A 198 36.77 -8.10 2.27
C LYS A 198 36.79 -7.05 1.16
N VAL A 199 36.20 -5.89 1.43
CA VAL A 199 36.32 -4.71 0.58
C VAL A 199 37.65 -4.05 0.88
N VAL A 200 38.48 -3.87 -0.14
CA VAL A 200 39.78 -3.21 -0.04
C VAL A 200 39.74 -1.93 -0.86
N TYR A 201 39.93 -0.79 -0.20
CA TYR A 201 39.99 0.50 -0.89
C TYR A 201 41.39 0.75 -1.45
N SER A 202 41.45 1.38 -2.62
CA SER A 202 42.70 1.68 -3.31
C SER A 202 42.59 3.01 -4.04
N CYS A 203 43.72 3.70 -4.09
CA CYS A 203 43.86 4.92 -4.86
C CYS A 203 44.64 4.64 -6.14
N SER A 204 44.05 4.94 -7.29
CA SER A 204 44.74 4.81 -8.58
C SER A 204 45.84 5.86 -8.75
N GLU A 205 46.82 5.61 -9.63
CA GLU A 205 47.88 6.57 -9.95
C GLU A 205 47.36 7.90 -10.52
N LEU A 206 46.13 7.92 -11.02
CA LEU A 206 45.45 9.11 -11.54
C LEU A 206 44.62 9.84 -10.46
N GLY A 207 44.64 9.36 -9.22
CA GLY A 207 43.96 9.97 -8.08
C GLY A 207 42.50 9.57 -7.94
N PHE A 208 42.01 8.54 -8.63
CA PHE A 208 40.65 8.04 -8.43
C PHE A 208 40.59 6.91 -7.41
N CYS A 209 39.64 6.98 -6.49
CA CYS A 209 39.32 5.89 -5.60
C CYS A 209 38.63 4.75 -6.34
N TYR A 210 39.05 3.53 -6.04
CA TYR A 210 38.34 2.32 -6.42
C TYR A 210 38.41 1.32 -5.26
N ASN A 211 37.54 0.32 -5.27
CA ASN A 211 37.65 -0.79 -4.34
C ASN A 211 37.63 -2.11 -5.11
N ASP A 212 38.19 -3.13 -4.47
CA ASP A 212 38.18 -4.50 -4.95
C ASP A 212 37.67 -5.41 -3.84
N GLN A 213 37.04 -6.53 -4.20
CA GLN A 213 36.48 -7.48 -3.24
C GLN A 213 37.22 -8.80 -3.35
N ASN A 214 37.92 -9.19 -2.28
CA ASN A 214 38.71 -10.41 -2.25
C ASN A 214 38.28 -11.30 -1.08
N PRO A 215 38.16 -12.62 -1.28
CA PRO A 215 37.83 -13.54 -0.18
C PRO A 215 39.00 -13.63 0.81
N VAL A 216 38.69 -13.52 2.09
CA VAL A 216 39.64 -13.64 3.20
C VAL A 216 39.20 -14.80 4.08
N TYR A 217 40.16 -15.61 4.50
CA TYR A 217 39.95 -16.69 5.46
C TYR A 217 39.51 -16.11 6.80
N VAL A 218 38.41 -16.63 7.34
CA VAL A 218 37.86 -16.21 8.65
C VAL A 218 38.20 -17.24 9.72
N GLU A 219 37.79 -18.49 9.53
CA GLU A 219 37.98 -19.55 10.52
C GLU A 219 37.93 -20.96 9.90
N SER A 220 38.30 -21.98 10.68
CA SER A 220 38.20 -23.40 10.31
C SER A 220 37.24 -24.10 11.26
N CYS A 221 36.33 -24.89 10.70
CA CYS A 221 35.30 -25.60 11.44
C CYS A 221 35.84 -26.94 11.98
N SER A 222 35.48 -27.24 13.24
CA SER A 222 35.86 -28.48 13.93
C SER A 222 35.24 -29.72 13.29
N TYR A 223 34.00 -29.62 12.82
CA TYR A 223 33.25 -30.71 12.18
C TYR A 223 33.06 -30.44 10.67
N GLU A 224 32.18 -29.52 10.29
CA GLU A 224 31.90 -29.20 8.89
C GLU A 224 31.52 -27.71 8.75
N CYS A 225 31.78 -27.15 7.56
CA CYS A 225 31.33 -25.81 7.20
C CYS A 225 30.11 -25.95 6.27
N TYR A 226 28.99 -25.32 6.62
CA TYR A 226 27.80 -25.27 5.78
C TYR A 226 27.30 -23.83 5.64
N ASP A 227 27.11 -23.38 4.39
CA ASP A 227 26.60 -22.06 4.02
C ASP A 227 27.26 -20.88 4.76
N GLY A 228 28.60 -20.89 4.80
CA GLY A 228 29.40 -19.84 5.43
C GLY A 228 29.45 -19.87 6.96
N ASN A 229 28.90 -20.91 7.59
CA ASN A 229 28.91 -21.08 9.04
C ASN A 229 29.50 -22.43 9.44
N CYS A 230 30.19 -22.47 10.59
CA CYS A 230 30.61 -23.73 11.17
C CYS A 230 29.42 -24.42 11.83
N ILE A 231 29.18 -25.67 11.44
CA ILE A 231 28.21 -26.53 12.11
C ILE A 231 28.96 -27.43 13.10
N ASP A 232 28.44 -27.49 14.32
CA ASP A 232 28.94 -28.40 15.34
C ASP A 232 28.52 -29.84 15.02
N GLU A 233 29.22 -30.81 15.62
CA GLU A 233 28.89 -32.23 15.50
C GLU A 233 27.43 -32.46 15.95
N PRO A 234 26.62 -33.26 15.24
CA PRO A 234 25.22 -33.46 15.58
C PRO A 234 25.07 -33.92 17.03
N VAL A 235 24.41 -33.09 17.83
CA VAL A 235 24.11 -33.36 19.24
C VAL A 235 23.15 -34.55 19.29
N SER A 236 23.56 -35.65 19.94
CA SER A 236 22.68 -36.80 20.17
C SER A 236 21.72 -36.48 21.30
N CYS A 237 20.41 -36.45 21.03
CA CYS A 237 19.39 -36.18 22.04
C CYS A 237 18.70 -37.46 22.55
N THR A 238 18.00 -37.34 23.67
CA THR A 238 17.00 -38.32 24.13
C THR A 238 15.66 -37.62 24.43
N PRO A 239 14.53 -38.34 24.52
CA PRO A 239 13.25 -37.72 24.91
C PRO A 239 13.26 -37.04 26.28
N GLU A 240 14.22 -37.36 27.16
CA GLU A 240 14.36 -36.76 28.50
C GLU A 240 15.24 -35.51 28.52
N THR A 241 16.06 -35.31 27.47
CA THR A 241 17.07 -34.24 27.39
C THR A 241 16.76 -33.22 26.29
N VAL A 242 15.55 -33.24 25.71
CA VAL A 242 15.14 -32.35 24.60
C VAL A 242 15.38 -30.88 24.94
N ASP A 243 14.98 -30.44 26.13
CA ASP A 243 15.13 -29.03 26.55
C ASP A 243 16.60 -28.60 26.65
N GLU A 244 17.49 -29.49 27.09
CA GLU A 244 18.92 -29.23 27.27
C GLU A 244 19.70 -29.35 25.94
N ASP A 245 19.37 -30.35 25.12
CA ASP A 245 20.12 -30.70 23.91
C ASP A 245 19.57 -30.02 22.64
N CYS A 246 18.25 -29.84 22.55
CA CYS A 246 17.56 -29.32 21.36
C CYS A 246 17.03 -27.90 21.55
N GLY A 247 16.69 -27.52 22.79
CA GLY A 247 16.10 -26.25 23.16
C GLY A 247 14.70 -26.39 23.74
N VAL A 248 14.23 -25.30 24.35
CA VAL A 248 12.93 -25.25 25.04
C VAL A 248 11.86 -24.72 24.08
N ASP A 249 10.67 -25.32 24.16
CA ASP A 249 9.49 -24.85 23.45
C ASP A 249 9.20 -23.38 23.79
N GLN A 250 8.97 -22.56 22.75
CA GLN A 250 8.78 -21.13 22.95
C GLN A 250 8.01 -20.47 21.80
N TYR A 251 7.40 -19.34 22.11
CA TYR A 251 6.91 -18.41 21.11
C TYR A 251 8.07 -17.73 20.39
N ILE A 252 7.97 -17.60 19.08
CA ILE A 252 8.95 -16.95 18.22
C ILE A 252 8.25 -15.96 17.29
N GLY A 253 9.01 -15.04 16.71
CA GLY A 253 8.44 -14.04 15.79
C GLY A 253 7.59 -12.99 16.50
N VAL A 254 6.83 -12.24 15.71
CA VAL A 254 5.96 -11.15 16.18
C VAL A 254 4.51 -11.61 16.29
N LEU A 255 3.74 -10.93 17.13
CA LEU A 255 2.28 -11.09 17.15
C LEU A 255 1.72 -10.72 15.77
N SER A 256 0.74 -11.48 15.32
CA SER A 256 0.06 -11.30 14.04
C SER A 256 -1.42 -11.61 14.19
N CYS A 257 -2.22 -11.33 13.16
CA CYS A 257 -3.65 -11.62 13.19
C CYS A 257 -3.96 -12.95 12.52
N SER A 258 -4.96 -13.66 13.06
CA SER A 258 -5.55 -14.83 12.43
C SER A 258 -6.07 -14.49 11.03
N GLN A 259 -6.22 -15.50 10.16
CA GLN A 259 -6.66 -15.29 8.77
C GLN A 259 -8.05 -14.65 8.66
N ASP A 260 -8.91 -14.86 9.65
CA ASP A 260 -10.25 -14.28 9.75
C ASP A 260 -10.28 -12.96 10.55
N GLY A 261 -9.14 -12.53 11.10
CA GLY A 261 -9.01 -11.25 11.83
C GLY A 261 -9.67 -11.25 13.21
N THR A 262 -10.03 -12.41 13.76
CA THR A 262 -10.76 -12.53 15.03
C THR A 262 -9.85 -12.82 16.22
N ALA A 263 -8.58 -13.13 16.00
CA ALA A 263 -7.65 -13.49 17.07
C ALA A 263 -6.22 -12.99 16.80
N VAL A 264 -5.49 -12.71 17.88
CA VAL A 264 -4.04 -12.49 17.86
C VAL A 264 -3.34 -13.84 17.96
N VAL A 265 -2.45 -14.12 17.01
CA VAL A 265 -1.72 -15.38 16.89
C VAL A 265 -0.21 -15.15 16.82
N GLN A 266 0.55 -16.14 17.27
CA GLN A 266 2.02 -16.13 17.20
C GLN A 266 2.55 -17.52 16.85
N ASP A 267 3.69 -17.55 16.17
CA ASP A 267 4.41 -18.79 15.89
C ASP A 267 4.95 -19.38 17.20
N TYR A 268 4.72 -20.67 17.38
CA TYR A 268 5.21 -21.46 18.48
C TYR A 268 6.09 -22.58 17.95
N LYS A 269 7.33 -22.63 18.44
CA LYS A 269 8.31 -23.62 18.05
C LYS A 269 8.35 -24.73 19.09
N ASP A 270 7.90 -25.92 18.70
CA ASP A 270 7.96 -27.14 19.48
C ASP A 270 9.23 -27.93 19.11
N TYR A 271 10.02 -28.33 20.10
CA TYR A 271 11.21 -29.17 19.95
C TYR A 271 10.90 -30.63 20.30
N SER A 272 11.51 -31.55 19.57
CA SER A 272 11.36 -32.99 19.80
C SER A 272 12.63 -33.73 19.43
N CYS A 273 12.84 -34.89 20.05
CA CYS A 273 13.94 -35.77 19.71
C CYS A 273 13.39 -37.05 19.04
N VAL A 274 13.75 -37.25 17.77
CA VAL A 274 13.35 -38.44 16.99
C VAL A 274 14.61 -39.11 16.47
N ASP A 275 14.80 -40.40 16.81
CA ASP A 275 15.97 -41.19 16.44
C ASP A 275 17.32 -40.55 16.83
N SER A 276 17.37 -39.92 18.01
CA SER A 276 18.53 -39.18 18.54
C SER A 276 18.90 -37.91 17.75
N VAL A 277 18.01 -37.42 16.88
CA VAL A 277 18.16 -36.18 16.13
C VAL A 277 17.12 -35.17 16.62
N CYS A 278 17.59 -33.97 16.98
CA CYS A 278 16.71 -32.86 17.32
C CYS A 278 15.90 -32.43 16.09
N GLN A 279 14.58 -32.35 16.25
CA GLN A 279 13.65 -31.83 15.26
C GLN A 279 12.86 -30.69 15.89
N SER A 280 12.50 -29.68 15.10
CA SER A 280 11.60 -28.63 15.55
C SER A 280 10.47 -28.44 14.55
N THR A 281 9.25 -28.24 15.07
CA THR A 281 8.07 -27.90 14.27
C THR A 281 7.58 -26.52 14.67
N ILE A 282 7.18 -25.70 13.71
CA ILE A 282 6.58 -24.39 13.96
C ILE A 282 5.08 -24.52 13.71
N THR A 283 4.28 -24.12 14.70
CA THR A 283 2.82 -24.08 14.61
C THR A 283 2.32 -22.70 15.02
N VAL A 284 1.25 -22.21 14.39
CA VAL A 284 0.62 -20.95 14.79
C VAL A 284 -0.31 -21.25 15.97
N ARG A 285 -0.17 -20.51 17.08
CA ARG A 285 -1.04 -20.62 18.26
C ARG A 285 -1.73 -19.30 18.55
N THR A 286 -3.00 -19.39 18.96
CA THR A 286 -3.75 -18.23 19.46
C THR A 286 -3.17 -17.76 20.79
N ILE A 287 -2.92 -16.46 20.88
CA ILE A 287 -2.52 -15.74 22.10
C ILE A 287 -3.76 -15.14 22.77
N GLU A 288 -4.62 -14.51 21.98
CA GLU A 288 -5.80 -13.79 22.45
C GLU A 288 -6.91 -13.86 21.39
N GLU A 289 -8.16 -14.04 21.83
CA GLU A 289 -9.35 -13.96 20.97
C GLU A 289 -9.95 -12.55 21.13
N CYS A 290 -10.21 -11.85 20.03
CA CYS A 290 -10.82 -10.52 20.06
C CYS A 290 -12.32 -10.61 20.40
N ASN A 291 -12.85 -9.63 21.12
CA ASN A 291 -14.28 -9.56 21.43
C ASN A 291 -15.14 -9.37 20.17
N GLU A 292 -16.46 -9.57 20.28
CA GLU A 292 -17.39 -9.44 19.13
C GLU A 292 -17.37 -8.06 18.45
N SER A 293 -16.95 -7.01 19.16
CA SER A 293 -16.81 -5.64 18.66
C SER A 293 -15.39 -5.26 18.27
N GLU A 294 -14.42 -6.16 18.44
CA GLU A 294 -13.01 -5.91 18.16
C GLU A 294 -12.58 -6.67 16.91
N VAL A 295 -11.62 -6.08 16.19
CA VAL A 295 -10.93 -6.74 15.09
C VAL A 295 -9.44 -6.76 15.39
N CYS A 296 -8.76 -7.84 15.00
CA CYS A 296 -7.31 -7.88 15.10
C CYS A 296 -6.69 -7.05 13.97
N PHE A 297 -5.80 -6.13 14.32
CA PHE A 297 -4.94 -5.44 13.37
C PHE A 297 -3.53 -5.29 13.94
N GLN A 298 -2.53 -5.62 13.12
CA GLN A 298 -1.11 -5.57 13.50
C GLN A 298 -0.76 -6.34 14.79
N GLY A 299 -1.50 -7.42 15.09
CA GLY A 299 -1.24 -8.26 16.26
C GLY A 299 -1.85 -7.74 17.56
N GLU A 300 -2.81 -6.80 17.47
CA GLU A 300 -3.57 -6.30 18.61
C GLU A 300 -5.07 -6.30 18.30
N CYS A 301 -5.90 -6.60 19.29
CA CYS A 301 -7.35 -6.43 19.20
C CYS A 301 -7.72 -4.98 19.50
N PHE A 302 -8.52 -4.36 18.63
CA PHE A 302 -9.04 -3.01 18.86
C PHE A 302 -10.45 -2.88 18.30
N VAL A 303 -11.23 -1.98 18.87
CA VAL A 303 -12.55 -1.62 18.34
C VAL A 303 -12.31 -0.68 17.15
N PRO A 304 -12.70 -1.05 15.93
CA PRO A 304 -12.59 -0.14 14.80
C PRO A 304 -13.46 1.09 15.05
N ALA A 305 -12.92 2.27 14.76
CA ALA A 305 -13.69 3.50 14.81
C ALA A 305 -14.90 3.37 13.87
N GLU A 306 -16.08 3.71 14.37
CA GLU A 306 -17.32 3.74 13.59
C GLU A 306 -17.25 4.82 12.50
N CYS A 307 -16.48 5.89 12.76
CA CYS A 307 -16.31 7.02 11.87
C CYS A 307 -14.88 7.58 11.95
N VAL A 308 -14.45 8.26 10.89
CA VAL A 308 -13.24 9.08 10.86
C VAL A 308 -13.62 10.55 10.64
N GLU A 309 -14.67 10.79 9.87
CA GLU A 309 -15.22 12.11 9.58
C GLU A 309 -16.74 12.12 9.84
N HIS A 310 -17.33 13.29 10.05
CA HIS A 310 -18.78 13.41 10.27
C HIS A 310 -19.63 12.83 9.13
N ILE A 311 -19.08 12.71 7.92
CA ILE A 311 -19.78 12.14 6.76
C ILE A 311 -19.97 10.62 6.86
N ASP A 312 -19.22 9.94 7.75
CA ASP A 312 -19.33 8.51 7.99
C ASP A 312 -20.55 8.17 8.88
N CYS A 313 -21.11 9.16 9.57
CA CYS A 313 -22.21 8.99 10.51
C CYS A 313 -23.60 9.14 9.87
N ASP A 314 -24.61 8.55 10.53
CA ASP A 314 -26.00 8.63 10.10
C ASP A 314 -26.56 10.06 10.24
N PRO A 315 -27.67 10.37 9.56
CA PRO A 315 -28.21 11.71 9.63
C PRO A 315 -28.62 12.21 11.00
N GLY A 316 -27.96 13.27 11.47
CA GLY A 316 -28.13 13.87 12.80
C GLY A 316 -27.03 13.49 13.80
N GLU A 317 -25.98 12.82 13.35
CA GLU A 317 -24.83 12.42 14.16
C GLU A 317 -23.53 13.08 13.66
N VAL A 318 -22.60 13.25 14.60
CA VAL A 318 -21.25 13.75 14.39
C VAL A 318 -20.24 12.72 14.88
N CYS A 319 -19.09 12.66 14.21
CA CYS A 319 -18.00 11.79 14.64
C CYS A 319 -17.24 12.43 15.80
N GLU A 320 -17.35 11.85 16.99
CA GLU A 320 -16.57 12.23 18.18
C GLU A 320 -15.73 11.04 18.65
N ASP A 321 -14.41 11.22 18.69
CA ASP A 321 -13.45 10.18 19.12
C ASP A 321 -13.64 8.81 18.42
N GLY A 322 -14.07 8.84 17.16
CA GLY A 322 -14.31 7.65 16.35
C GLY A 322 -15.63 6.94 16.60
N VAL A 323 -16.57 7.59 17.29
CA VAL A 323 -17.93 7.10 17.53
C VAL A 323 -18.93 8.09 16.96
N CYS A 324 -19.99 7.61 16.32
CA CYS A 324 -21.08 8.48 15.88
C CYS A 324 -21.97 8.82 17.07
N VAL A 325 -22.04 10.10 17.41
CA VAL A 325 -22.88 10.61 18.50
C VAL A 325 -23.88 11.62 17.94
N THR A 326 -25.08 11.68 18.50
CA THR A 326 -26.09 12.65 18.06
C THR A 326 -25.57 14.09 18.26
N GLU A 327 -25.62 14.91 17.21
CA GLU A 327 -25.24 16.32 17.29
C GLU A 327 -26.23 17.04 18.22
N GLU A 328 -25.73 17.76 19.23
CA GLU A 328 -26.56 18.59 20.09
C GLU A 328 -26.60 20.04 19.57
N GLU A 329 -27.76 20.69 19.72
CA GLU A 329 -27.90 22.11 19.40
C GLU A 329 -27.08 22.94 20.39
N GLU A 330 -26.10 23.71 19.89
CA GLU A 330 -25.22 24.50 20.76
C GLU A 330 -25.93 25.71 21.38
N ASN A 331 -26.86 26.28 20.62
CA ASN A 331 -27.64 27.44 21.03
C ASN A 331 -28.88 27.63 20.16
N SER A 332 -29.93 28.20 20.73
CA SER A 332 -31.07 28.72 19.98
C SER A 332 -31.65 29.96 20.61
N GLY A 333 -32.40 30.70 19.81
CA GLY A 333 -33.02 31.92 20.28
C GLY A 333 -33.89 32.57 19.24
N THR A 334 -34.16 33.86 19.47
CA THR A 334 -34.93 34.70 18.55
C THR A 334 -34.12 35.91 18.11
N ILE A 335 -34.22 36.27 16.84
CA ILE A 335 -33.57 37.46 16.29
C ILE A 335 -34.22 38.72 16.87
N ASN A 336 -33.42 39.61 17.47
CA ASN A 336 -33.88 40.92 17.95
C ASN A 336 -33.98 41.92 16.80
N SER A 337 -32.88 42.11 16.07
CA SER A 337 -32.79 42.99 14.91
C SER A 337 -31.80 42.49 13.87
N ILE A 338 -31.97 42.98 12.63
CA ILE A 338 -31.15 42.61 11.47
C ILE A 338 -30.52 43.87 10.86
N TRP A 339 -29.29 43.74 10.34
CA TRP A 339 -28.58 44.82 9.65
C TRP A 339 -27.77 44.33 8.44
N PRO A 340 -27.57 45.17 7.41
CA PRO A 340 -28.37 46.35 7.11
C PRO A 340 -29.86 46.02 7.00
N PHE A 341 -30.73 47.00 7.30
CA PHE A 341 -32.19 46.76 7.29
C PHE A 341 -32.66 46.24 5.92
N GLY A 342 -33.41 45.15 5.94
CA GLY A 342 -33.95 44.48 4.74
C GLY A 342 -32.96 43.60 4.00
N VAL A 343 -31.73 43.46 4.51
CA VAL A 343 -30.67 42.64 3.90
C VAL A 343 -30.30 41.45 4.78
N GLY A 344 -30.23 41.64 6.10
CA GLY A 344 -30.00 40.52 7.03
C GLY A 344 -28.59 39.88 6.96
N GLU A 345 -27.56 40.63 6.59
CA GLU A 345 -26.16 40.16 6.65
C GLU A 345 -25.68 39.94 8.10
N TYR A 346 -26.21 40.74 9.03
CA TYR A 346 -25.96 40.69 10.47
C TYR A 346 -27.27 40.57 11.22
N PHE A 347 -27.24 39.93 12.39
CA PHE A 347 -28.33 40.02 13.36
C PHE A 347 -27.80 39.98 14.79
N ASP A 348 -28.54 40.57 15.73
CA ASP A 348 -28.30 40.43 17.16
C ASP A 348 -29.42 39.61 17.82
N SER A 349 -29.07 39.02 18.97
CA SER A 349 -30.04 38.37 19.84
C SER A 349 -29.50 38.38 21.28
N ALA A 350 -30.38 38.50 22.27
CA ALA A 350 -29.98 38.31 23.66
C ALA A 350 -29.56 36.86 23.95
N ASP A 351 -30.00 35.91 23.11
CA ASP A 351 -29.78 34.48 23.29
C ASP A 351 -28.40 34.04 22.76
N LEU A 352 -27.69 34.88 22.01
CA LEU A 352 -26.32 34.59 21.54
C LEU A 352 -25.28 34.56 22.67
N THR A 353 -25.65 34.88 23.92
CA THR A 353 -24.74 34.77 25.07
C THR A 353 -24.75 33.35 25.63
N ASN A 354 -23.93 32.45 25.08
CA ASN A 354 -23.59 31.20 25.76
C ASN A 354 -22.23 31.34 26.47
N PRO A 355 -22.17 31.30 27.81
CA PRO A 355 -20.91 31.48 28.55
C PRO A 355 -19.90 30.34 28.32
N SER A 356 -20.34 29.21 27.77
CA SER A 356 -19.48 28.06 27.48
C SER A 356 -18.79 28.16 26.11
N ILE A 357 -19.22 29.06 25.22
CA ILE A 357 -18.74 29.14 23.84
C ILE A 357 -18.10 30.51 23.60
N GLU A 358 -16.78 30.53 23.36
CA GLU A 358 -16.05 31.78 23.12
C GLU A 358 -16.40 32.41 21.76
N SER A 359 -16.73 31.58 20.75
CA SER A 359 -17.05 32.05 19.41
C SER A 359 -17.87 31.05 18.60
N TYR A 360 -18.91 31.52 17.91
CA TYR A 360 -19.64 30.74 16.91
C TYR A 360 -19.05 30.86 15.50
N VAL A 361 -17.87 31.47 15.33
CA VAL A 361 -17.27 31.60 13.99
C VAL A 361 -17.01 30.21 13.39
N GLY A 362 -17.46 29.99 12.16
CA GLY A 362 -17.37 28.70 11.47
C GLY A 362 -18.57 27.79 11.67
N HIS A 363 -19.42 28.06 12.66
CA HIS A 363 -20.60 27.27 12.95
C HIS A 363 -21.73 27.56 11.96
N TYR A 364 -22.68 26.64 11.91
CA TYR A 364 -23.83 26.70 11.03
C TYR A 364 -25.06 27.17 11.79
N ILE A 365 -25.86 28.00 11.13
CA ILE A 365 -27.08 28.54 11.71
C ILE A 365 -28.26 28.27 10.78
N TYR A 366 -29.31 27.73 11.38
CA TYR A 366 -30.60 27.45 10.75
C TYR A 366 -31.68 28.36 11.33
N PHE A 367 -32.62 28.79 10.49
CA PHE A 367 -33.69 29.71 10.89
C PHE A 367 -35.08 29.05 10.75
N PRO A 368 -35.50 28.21 11.71
CA PRO A 368 -36.74 27.47 11.64
C PRO A 368 -37.95 28.40 11.48
N GLY A 369 -38.76 28.12 10.45
CA GLY A 369 -39.99 28.87 10.17
C GLY A 369 -39.80 30.22 9.48
N SER A 370 -38.56 30.65 9.23
CA SER A 370 -38.26 31.83 8.42
C SER A 370 -38.42 31.56 6.91
N ALA A 371 -38.27 32.61 6.10
CA ALA A 371 -38.18 32.46 4.64
C ALA A 371 -36.77 32.07 4.16
N GLN A 372 -35.76 32.09 5.04
CA GLN A 372 -34.41 31.65 4.74
C GLN A 372 -34.39 30.12 4.55
N GLN A 373 -33.93 29.69 3.37
CA GLN A 373 -33.79 28.27 3.04
C GLN A 373 -32.35 27.85 3.26
N GLY A 374 -32.16 26.66 3.83
CA GLY A 374 -30.84 26.13 4.17
C GLY A 374 -30.18 26.83 5.36
N CYS A 375 -28.99 26.37 5.71
CA CYS A 375 -28.17 27.02 6.72
C CYS A 375 -27.23 28.05 6.14
N LEU A 376 -26.81 28.95 7.02
CA LEU A 376 -25.79 29.93 6.77
C LEU A 376 -24.59 29.64 7.68
N ILE A 377 -23.41 30.13 7.30
CA ILE A 377 -22.19 30.02 8.11
C ILE A 377 -21.96 31.33 8.83
N ILE A 378 -21.65 31.27 10.12
CA ILE A 378 -21.29 32.44 10.91
C ILE A 378 -19.83 32.83 10.59
N LYS A 379 -19.65 34.01 10.00
CA LYS A 379 -18.33 34.58 9.63
C LYS A 379 -17.72 35.45 10.72
N GLU A 380 -18.56 36.08 11.54
CA GLU A 380 -18.14 36.94 12.64
C GLU A 380 -19.08 36.70 13.82
N HIS A 381 -18.54 36.61 15.03
CA HIS A 381 -19.31 36.59 16.27
C HIS A 381 -18.70 37.57 17.24
N ASN A 382 -19.52 38.50 17.74
CA ASN A 382 -19.13 39.45 18.76
C ASN A 382 -19.95 39.19 20.02
N TRP A 383 -19.31 38.64 21.04
CA TRP A 383 -19.97 38.22 22.28
C TRP A 383 -20.02 39.31 23.37
N LYS A 384 -19.52 40.53 23.09
CA LYS A 384 -19.31 41.54 24.14
C LYS A 384 -20.56 41.77 24.98
N SER A 385 -20.38 41.67 26.30
CA SER A 385 -21.46 41.77 27.27
C SER A 385 -21.97 43.22 27.40
N TYR A 386 -23.30 43.33 27.57
CA TYR A 386 -23.95 44.58 27.93
C TYR A 386 -23.26 45.21 29.16
N PRO A 387 -22.99 46.53 29.18
CA PRO A 387 -23.60 47.60 28.39
C PRO A 387 -22.90 47.98 27.07
N GLU A 388 -21.84 47.27 26.66
CA GLU A 388 -21.00 47.68 25.52
C GLU A 388 -21.61 47.38 24.14
N GLY A 389 -22.64 46.54 24.08
CA GLY A 389 -23.36 46.18 22.86
C GLY A 389 -24.29 44.98 23.09
N TYR A 390 -25.15 44.70 22.12
CA TYR A 390 -25.80 43.39 22.02
C TYR A 390 -24.87 42.45 21.26
N PRO A 391 -24.78 41.16 21.65
CA PRO A 391 -24.00 40.21 20.88
C PRO A 391 -24.65 40.04 19.51
N TYR A 392 -23.81 39.97 18.48
CA TYR A 392 -24.26 39.86 17.10
C TYR A 392 -23.40 38.87 16.34
N VAL A 393 -23.96 38.33 15.28
CA VAL A 393 -23.24 37.54 14.30
C VAL A 393 -23.34 38.16 12.91
N ARG A 394 -22.33 37.88 12.08
CA ARG A 394 -22.35 38.15 10.64
C ARG A 394 -22.41 36.83 9.89
N LEU A 395 -23.30 36.74 8.92
CA LEU A 395 -23.51 35.56 8.11
C LEU A 395 -22.60 35.58 6.86
N ASN A 396 -22.41 34.42 6.24
CA ASN A 396 -21.59 34.28 5.02
C ASN A 396 -22.24 34.89 3.77
N GLU A 397 -23.54 35.09 3.80
CA GLU A 397 -24.30 35.67 2.70
C GLU A 397 -24.51 37.17 2.90
N THR A 398 -24.40 37.92 1.81
CA THR A 398 -24.60 39.37 1.83
C THR A 398 -26.07 39.78 1.83
N GLU A 399 -27.00 38.86 1.55
CA GLU A 399 -28.45 39.08 1.59
C GLU A 399 -29.12 37.78 2.05
N THR A 400 -29.98 37.87 3.05
CA THR A 400 -30.68 36.74 3.67
C THR A 400 -32.17 37.06 3.82
N ASN A 401 -32.99 36.01 3.89
CA ASN A 401 -34.45 36.12 4.06
C ASN A 401 -34.86 35.96 5.53
N ILE A 402 -34.06 36.49 6.46
CA ILE A 402 -34.36 36.49 7.89
C ILE A 402 -34.99 37.83 8.32
N SER A 403 -35.75 37.82 9.41
CA SER A 403 -36.46 38.96 9.97
C SER A 403 -36.38 38.98 11.49
N ALA A 404 -36.53 40.17 12.08
CA ALA A 404 -36.70 40.29 13.53
C ALA A 404 -37.91 39.45 14.00
N GLY A 405 -37.72 38.62 15.02
CA GLY A 405 -38.69 37.66 15.50
C GLY A 405 -38.56 36.24 14.94
N ASP A 406 -37.71 36.01 13.93
CA ASP A 406 -37.40 34.65 13.47
C ASP A 406 -36.61 33.90 14.54
N SER A 407 -36.90 32.60 14.69
CA SER A 407 -36.10 31.71 15.54
C SER A 407 -34.82 31.29 14.82
N PHE A 408 -33.78 31.01 15.59
CA PHE A 408 -32.53 30.43 15.08
C PHE A 408 -32.05 29.28 15.97
N SER A 409 -31.30 28.36 15.37
CA SER A 409 -30.56 27.28 16.03
C SER A 409 -29.13 27.21 15.45
N ILE A 410 -28.12 27.10 16.30
CA ILE A 410 -26.69 27.03 15.95
C ILE A 410 -26.18 25.61 16.20
N TRP A 411 -25.39 25.13 15.24
CA TRP A 411 -24.83 23.79 15.18
C TRP A 411 -23.37 23.87 14.77
N GLU A 412 -22.54 22.95 15.25
CA GLU A 412 -21.12 22.92 14.92
C GLU A 412 -20.91 22.59 13.43
N THR A 413 -21.72 21.70 12.88
CA THR A 413 -21.56 21.20 11.50
C THR A 413 -22.70 21.62 10.57
N SER A 414 -22.45 21.50 9.25
CA SER A 414 -23.49 21.76 8.24
C SER A 414 -24.56 20.68 8.18
N TYR A 415 -24.47 19.66 9.03
CA TYR A 415 -25.15 18.40 8.78
C TYR A 415 -26.66 18.55 8.90
N ILE A 416 -27.16 19.17 9.98
CA ILE A 416 -28.58 19.46 10.19
C ILE A 416 -29.23 20.19 9.00
N CYS A 417 -28.42 20.96 8.27
CA CYS A 417 -28.81 21.78 7.13
C CYS A 417 -29.11 20.97 5.88
N SER A 418 -28.62 19.73 5.82
CA SER A 418 -28.83 18.79 4.72
C SER A 418 -30.05 17.88 4.94
N THR A 419 -30.52 17.77 6.18
CA THR A 419 -31.61 16.87 6.59
C THR A 419 -32.98 17.53 6.72
N LEU A 420 -33.01 18.87 6.83
CA LEU A 420 -34.23 19.69 6.90
C LEU A 420 -34.63 20.21 5.52
#